data_AF-N1QQM8-F1
#
_entry.id   AF-N1QQM8-F1
#
_cell.length_a   1.000
_cell.length_b   1.000
_cell.length_c   1.000
_cell.angle_alpha   90.00
_cell.angle_beta   90.00
_cell.angle_gamma   90.00
#
_symmetry.space_group_name_H-M   'P 1'
#
loop_
_entity.id
_entity.type
_entity.pdbx_description
1 polymer ?
#
loop_
_entity_poly.entity_id
_entity_poly.type
_entity_poly.pdbx_seq_one_letter_code
_entity_poly.pdbx_strand_id
1 'polypeptide(L)'
;MRAELVLWMDAFARHLGGLPEGTLCRAVAYLDRVLSVRPVPAHDEALQLVAAAAVSLGAKHEQFASGRRLNAEVVQAFLGTTVHVVEEMEWELFMDLGCAMDGPTAYTFVENFTRFFGREDEFLVRSLALRLVNLTLGFFGFVGRILPSAVAASALFLARQILGV
;
A
#
# COMPACT_ATOMS: atom_id res chain seq x y z
N MET A 1 -5.46 -2.69 16.20
CA MET A 1 -5.48 -3.77 15.20
C MET A 1 -5.24 -3.30 13.76
N ARG A 2 -6.19 -2.69 13.02
CA ARG A 2 -5.94 -2.30 11.60
C ARG A 2 -4.81 -1.29 11.41
N ALA A 3 -4.79 -0.21 12.20
CA ALA A 3 -3.75 0.82 12.10
C ALA A 3 -2.34 0.25 12.34
N GLU A 4 -2.20 -0.62 13.35
CA GLU A 4 -0.96 -1.35 13.65
C GLU A 4 -0.56 -2.28 12.49
N LEU A 5 -1.53 -2.98 11.89
CA LEU A 5 -1.27 -3.83 10.73
C LEU A 5 -0.81 -3.02 9.51
N VAL A 6 -1.36 -1.83 9.28
CA VAL A 6 -0.89 -0.92 8.21
C VAL A 6 0.52 -0.41 8.50
N LEU A 7 0.86 -0.07 9.75
CA LEU A 7 2.22 0.31 10.13
C LEU A 7 3.19 -0.86 9.95
N TRP A 8 2.75 -2.08 10.27
CA TRP A 8 3.52 -3.30 10.02
C TRP A 8 3.74 -3.54 8.52
N MET A 9 2.73 -3.33 7.68
CA MET A 9 2.85 -3.42 6.21
C MET A 9 3.85 -2.41 5.65
N ASP A 10 3.82 -1.16 6.13
CA ASP A 10 4.80 -0.14 5.75
C ASP A 10 6.23 -0.56 6.13
N ALA A 11 6.41 -1.07 7.36
CA ALA A 11 7.71 -1.59 7.79
C ALA A 11 8.18 -2.76 6.92
N PHE A 12 7.32 -3.73 6.64
CA PHE A 12 7.62 -4.87 5.78
C PHE A 12 7.99 -4.44 4.36
N ALA A 13 7.19 -3.56 3.74
CA ALA A 13 7.44 -3.00 2.42
C ALA A 13 8.80 -2.27 2.34
N ARG A 14 9.16 -1.51 3.36
CA ARG A 14 10.46 -0.82 3.44
C ARG A 14 11.64 -1.80 3.53
N HIS A 15 11.51 -2.91 4.26
CA HIS A 15 12.57 -3.92 4.36
C HIS A 15 12.74 -4.76 3.09
N LEU A 16 11.67 -4.99 2.33
CA LEU A 16 11.77 -5.60 1.00
C LEU A 16 12.57 -4.73 0.03
N GLY A 17 12.43 -3.41 0.14
CA GLY A 17 13.26 -2.42 -0.56
C GLY A 17 12.99 -2.33 -2.07
N GLY A 18 13.02 -1.10 -2.58
CA GLY A 18 12.85 -0.84 -4.02
C GLY A 18 11.46 -1.18 -4.56
N LEU A 19 10.43 -1.12 -3.72
CA LEU A 19 9.04 -1.28 -4.15
C LEU A 19 8.51 0.03 -4.76
N PRO A 20 7.60 -0.04 -5.75
CA PRO A 20 6.95 1.15 -6.30
C PRO A 20 6.25 2.00 -5.22
N GLU A 21 6.26 3.31 -5.36
CA GLU A 21 5.71 4.27 -4.38
C GLU A 21 4.21 4.01 -4.07
N GLY A 22 3.44 3.54 -5.05
CA GLY A 22 2.02 3.20 -4.91
C GLY A 22 1.71 1.89 -4.19
N THR A 23 2.73 1.07 -3.91
CA THR A 23 2.57 -0.30 -3.39
C THR A 23 1.75 -0.33 -2.11
N LEU A 24 2.07 0.53 -1.14
CA LEU A 24 1.42 0.51 0.16
C LEU A 24 -0.06 0.94 0.06
N CYS A 25 -0.36 1.98 -0.72
CA CYS A 25 -1.74 2.43 -0.97
C CYS A 25 -2.59 1.28 -1.53
N ARG A 26 -2.04 0.53 -2.49
CA ARG A 26 -2.71 -0.58 -3.14
C ARG A 26 -2.85 -1.78 -2.22
N ALA A 27 -1.79 -2.14 -1.50
CA ALA A 27 -1.80 -3.24 -0.55
C ALA A 27 -2.86 -3.04 0.54
N VAL A 28 -2.97 -1.82 1.08
CA VAL A 28 -4.00 -1.49 2.08
C VAL A 28 -5.40 -1.58 1.48
N ALA A 29 -5.61 -1.13 0.24
CA ALA A 29 -6.89 -1.28 -0.44
C ALA A 29 -7.28 -2.75 -0.67
N TYR A 30 -6.32 -3.62 -0.99
CA TYR A 30 -6.54 -5.06 -1.14
C TYR A 30 -6.86 -5.72 0.20
N LEU A 31 -6.08 -5.41 1.25
CA LEU A 31 -6.32 -5.90 2.60
C LEU A 31 -7.73 -5.55 3.06
N ASP A 32 -8.14 -4.29 2.95
CA ASP A 32 -9.47 -3.84 3.38
C ASP A 32 -10.61 -4.57 2.65
N ARG A 33 -10.45 -4.78 1.35
CA ARG A 33 -11.45 -5.50 0.53
C ARG A 33 -11.52 -6.97 0.91
N VAL A 34 -10.38 -7.63 1.09
CA VAL A 34 -10.35 -9.06 1.48
C VAL A 34 -10.98 -9.24 2.85
N LEU A 35 -10.64 -8.39 3.81
CA LEU A 35 -11.24 -8.44 5.15
C LEU A 35 -12.75 -8.11 5.15
N SER A 36 -13.25 -7.45 4.11
CA SER A 36 -14.69 -7.20 3.94
C SER A 36 -15.48 -8.40 3.40
N VAL A 37 -14.81 -9.32 2.69
CA VAL A 37 -15.44 -10.49 2.05
C VAL A 37 -15.15 -11.77 2.84
N ARG A 38 -13.96 -11.88 3.43
CA ARG A 38 -13.48 -13.04 4.17
C ARG A 38 -13.14 -12.65 5.62
N PRO A 39 -13.86 -13.20 6.62
CA PRO A 39 -13.45 -13.05 8.00
C PRO A 39 -12.17 -13.86 8.24
N VAL A 40 -11.07 -13.17 8.49
CA VAL A 40 -9.80 -13.78 8.89
C VAL A 40 -9.79 -13.90 10.42
N PRO A 41 -9.35 -15.03 11.01
CA PRO A 41 -9.19 -15.15 12.45
C PRO A 41 -8.35 -14.00 12.99
N ALA A 42 -8.73 -13.44 14.13
CA ALA A 42 -8.03 -12.31 14.76
C ALA A 42 -6.65 -12.67 15.35
N HIS A 43 -6.03 -13.76 14.89
CA HIS A 43 -4.66 -14.12 15.25
C HIS A 43 -3.69 -13.26 14.43
N ASP A 44 -2.71 -12.66 15.10
CA ASP A 44 -1.77 -11.72 14.48
C ASP A 44 -1.02 -12.34 13.29
N GLU A 45 -0.63 -13.62 13.39
CA GLU A 45 0.09 -14.33 12.32
C GLU A 45 -0.74 -14.48 11.03
N ALA A 46 -2.02 -14.84 11.15
CA ALA A 46 -2.90 -15.00 9.99
C ALA A 46 -3.14 -13.67 9.28
N LEU A 47 -3.32 -12.59 10.05
CA LEU A 47 -3.48 -11.24 9.51
C LEU A 47 -2.20 -10.70 8.88
N GLN A 48 -1.04 -10.96 9.49
CA GLN A 48 0.26 -10.59 8.93
C GLN A 48 0.55 -11.33 7.63
N LEU A 49 0.18 -12.60 7.51
CA LEU A 49 0.32 -13.36 6.27
C LEU A 49 -0.53 -12.77 5.14
N VAL A 50 -1.80 -12.46 5.42
CA VAL A 50 -2.69 -11.77 4.45
C VAL A 50 -2.13 -10.39 4.08
N ALA A 51 -1.62 -9.65 5.06
CA ALA A 51 -1.03 -8.33 4.83
C ALA A 51 0.25 -8.40 3.98
N ALA A 52 1.12 -9.38 4.20
CA ALA A 52 2.33 -9.61 3.41
C ALA A 52 1.99 -9.98 1.96
N ALA A 53 1.01 -10.86 1.77
CA ALA A 53 0.49 -11.21 0.45
C ALA A 53 -0.10 -9.98 -0.27
N ALA A 54 -0.85 -9.13 0.43
CA ALA A 54 -1.37 -7.88 -0.13
C ALA A 54 -0.26 -6.91 -0.56
N VAL A 55 0.84 -6.81 0.20
CA VAL A 55 2.03 -6.02 -0.18
C VAL A 55 2.70 -6.58 -1.43
N SER A 56 2.90 -7.90 -1.48
CA SER A 56 3.46 -8.60 -2.64
C SER A 56 2.62 -8.35 -3.90
N LEU A 57 1.30 -8.53 -3.80
CA LEU A 57 0.37 -8.34 -4.90
C LEU A 57 0.27 -6.88 -5.34
N GLY A 58 0.28 -5.95 -4.38
CA GLY A 58 0.30 -4.51 -4.64
C GLY A 58 1.55 -4.10 -5.42
N ALA A 59 2.72 -4.62 -5.07
CA ALA A 59 3.98 -4.35 -5.76
C ALA A 59 3.97 -4.89 -7.20
N LYS A 60 3.47 -6.13 -7.40
CA LYS A 60 3.32 -6.75 -8.72
C LYS A 60 2.37 -5.96 -9.63
N HIS A 61 1.31 -5.38 -9.07
CA HIS A 61 0.36 -4.57 -9.83
C HIS A 61 0.95 -3.22 -10.24
N GLU A 62 1.57 -2.47 -9.31
CA GLU A 62 2.18 -1.16 -9.61
C GLU A 62 3.38 -1.27 -10.57
N GLN A 63 4.04 -2.43 -10.63
CA GLN A 63 5.10 -2.66 -11.59
C GLN A 63 5.05 -4.08 -12.14
N PHE A 64 4.22 -4.24 -13.18
CA PHE A 64 4.01 -5.49 -13.92
C PHE A 64 5.33 -6.15 -14.39
N ALA A 65 6.37 -5.36 -14.65
CA ALA A 65 7.66 -5.83 -15.14
C ALA A 65 8.72 -6.10 -14.06
N SER A 66 8.41 -5.91 -12.77
CA SER A 66 9.47 -5.89 -11.73
C SER A 66 10.13 -7.26 -11.52
N GLY A 67 9.44 -8.38 -11.81
CA GLY A 67 9.95 -9.75 -11.53
C GLY A 67 10.42 -9.93 -10.08
N ARG A 68 10.08 -8.99 -9.19
CA ARG A 68 10.75 -8.81 -7.91
C ARG A 68 10.12 -9.78 -6.94
N ARG A 69 10.83 -10.88 -6.74
CA ARG A 69 10.46 -11.92 -5.78
C ARG A 69 10.60 -11.37 -4.36
N LEU A 70 9.73 -11.84 -3.48
CA LEU A 70 9.87 -11.61 -2.05
C LEU A 70 11.26 -12.07 -1.58
N ASN A 71 11.88 -11.28 -0.70
CA ASN A 71 13.14 -11.65 -0.09
C ASN A 71 12.88 -12.66 1.03
N ALA A 72 13.45 -13.86 0.92
CA ALA A 72 13.24 -14.94 1.90
C ALA A 72 13.73 -14.58 3.31
N GLU A 73 14.82 -13.83 3.44
CA GLU A 73 15.33 -13.39 4.75
C GLU A 73 14.35 -12.42 5.42
N VAL A 74 13.78 -11.50 4.64
CA VAL A 74 12.78 -10.54 5.13
C VAL A 74 11.50 -11.26 5.52
N VAL A 75 11.02 -12.20 4.70
CA VAL A 75 9.82 -12.99 5.01
C VAL A 75 10.03 -13.82 6.28
N GLN A 76 11.16 -14.50 6.42
CA GLN A 76 11.46 -15.27 7.62
C GLN A 76 11.55 -14.36 8.87
N ALA A 77 12.18 -13.19 8.75
CA ALA A 77 12.32 -12.26 9.87
C ALA A 77 10.99 -11.64 10.33
N PHE A 78 10.07 -11.36 9.39
CA PHE A 78 8.80 -10.69 9.70
C PHE A 78 7.65 -11.65 10.04
N LEU A 79 7.63 -12.83 9.44
CA LEU A 79 6.50 -13.77 9.50
C LEU A 79 6.87 -15.13 10.08
N GLY A 80 8.17 -15.42 10.26
CA GLY A 80 8.63 -16.74 10.69
C GLY A 80 8.37 -17.86 9.68
N THR A 81 8.03 -17.53 8.42
CA THR A 81 7.60 -18.48 7.39
C THR A 81 8.41 -18.34 6.10
N THR A 82 8.06 -19.15 5.09
CA THR A 82 8.71 -19.17 3.78
C THR A 82 7.98 -18.30 2.76
N VAL A 83 8.70 -17.89 1.70
CA VAL A 83 8.13 -17.15 0.57
C VAL A 83 6.96 -17.91 -0.07
N HIS A 84 7.06 -19.24 -0.17
CA HIS A 84 6.02 -20.08 -0.77
C HIS A 84 4.66 -19.89 -0.09
N VAL A 85 4.64 -19.84 1.24
CA VAL A 85 3.40 -19.65 2.02
C VAL A 85 2.77 -18.28 1.74
N VAL A 86 3.60 -17.25 1.52
CA VAL A 86 3.12 -15.91 1.13
C VAL A 86 2.59 -15.90 -0.30
N GLU A 87 3.22 -16.64 -1.21
CA GLU A 87 2.76 -16.78 -2.60
C GLU A 87 1.45 -17.57 -2.72
N GLU A 88 1.25 -18.60 -1.90
CA GLU A 88 -0.03 -19.31 -1.78
C GLU A 88 -1.14 -18.38 -1.28
N MET A 89 -0.86 -17.62 -0.21
CA MET A 89 -1.81 -16.62 0.30
C MET A 89 -2.08 -15.51 -0.73
N GLU A 90 -1.08 -15.11 -1.51
CA GLU A 90 -1.24 -14.13 -2.60
C GLU A 90 -2.24 -14.64 -3.64
N TRP A 91 -2.15 -15.91 -4.00
CA TRP A 91 -3.10 -16.54 -4.93
C TRP A 91 -4.52 -16.59 -4.35
N GLU A 92 -4.68 -17.00 -3.09
CA GLU A 92 -5.97 -16.97 -2.40
C GLU A 92 -6.56 -15.55 -2.37
N LEU A 93 -5.73 -14.56 -2.03
CA LEU A 93 -6.12 -13.15 -1.96
C LEU A 93 -6.56 -12.63 -3.33
N PHE A 94 -5.86 -13.02 -4.40
CA PHE A 94 -6.23 -12.67 -5.77
C PHE A 94 -7.58 -13.27 -6.18
N MET A 95 -7.87 -14.51 -5.77
CA MET A 95 -9.18 -15.14 -5.98
C MET A 95 -10.29 -14.44 -5.18
N ASP A 96 -10.05 -14.09 -3.91
CA ASP A 96 -11.00 -13.36 -3.05
C ASP A 96 -11.39 -11.99 -3.63
N LEU A 97 -10.45 -11.33 -4.33
CA LEU A 97 -10.69 -10.03 -4.98
C LEU A 97 -11.47 -10.14 -6.31
N GLY A 98 -11.78 -11.36 -6.77
CA GLY A 98 -12.55 -11.60 -7.99
C GLY A 98 -11.89 -11.04 -9.25
N CYS A 99 -10.55 -11.02 -9.29
CA CYS A 99 -9.75 -10.39 -10.35
C CYS A 99 -9.98 -8.87 -10.55
N ALA A 100 -10.79 -8.22 -9.71
CA ALA A 100 -11.07 -6.79 -9.79
C ALA A 100 -10.00 -6.00 -9.03
N MET A 101 -8.77 -6.03 -9.54
CA MET A 101 -7.58 -5.41 -8.93
C MET A 101 -7.45 -3.91 -9.23
N ASP A 102 -8.25 -3.43 -10.19
CA ASP A 102 -8.17 -2.09 -10.70
C ASP A 102 -9.07 -1.14 -9.91
N GLY A 103 -8.50 -0.01 -9.52
CA GLY A 103 -9.17 1.03 -8.76
C GLY A 103 -8.18 2.16 -8.47
N PRO A 104 -8.58 3.43 -8.64
CA PRO A 104 -7.70 4.55 -8.35
C PRO A 104 -7.47 4.65 -6.83
N THR A 105 -6.21 4.76 -6.44
CA THR A 105 -5.82 5.03 -5.05
C THR A 105 -5.47 6.51 -4.88
N ALA A 106 -5.23 6.96 -3.65
CA ALA A 106 -4.77 8.32 -3.42
C ALA A 106 -3.43 8.57 -4.12
N TYR A 107 -2.56 7.57 -4.20
CA TYR A 107 -1.34 7.59 -5.02
C TYR A 107 -1.64 7.91 -6.49
N THR A 108 -2.60 7.24 -7.12
CA THR A 108 -3.00 7.50 -8.52
C THR A 108 -3.42 8.97 -8.74
N PHE A 109 -4.12 9.56 -7.78
CA PHE A 109 -4.53 10.97 -7.86
C PHE A 109 -3.37 11.93 -7.62
N VAL A 110 -2.45 11.64 -6.68
CA VAL A 110 -1.24 12.45 -6.52
C VAL A 110 -0.45 12.46 -7.82
N GLU A 111 -0.20 11.29 -8.42
CA GLU A 111 0.48 11.20 -9.73
C GLU A 111 -0.20 12.05 -10.79
N ASN A 112 -1.52 11.97 -10.89
CA ASN A 112 -2.27 12.75 -11.86
C ASN A 112 -2.20 14.27 -11.57
N PHE A 113 -2.29 14.70 -10.32
CA PHE A 113 -2.21 16.12 -9.95
C PHE A 113 -0.81 16.70 -10.16
N THR A 114 0.23 15.89 -9.99
CA THR A 114 1.63 16.30 -10.11
C THR A 114 2.25 15.98 -11.47
N ARG A 115 1.47 15.45 -12.44
CA ARG A 115 1.98 14.98 -13.74
C ARG A 115 2.73 16.03 -14.58
N PHE A 116 2.48 17.31 -14.31
CA PHE A 116 3.09 18.43 -15.02
C PHE A 116 4.12 19.19 -14.18
N PHE A 117 4.48 18.67 -13.00
CA PHE A 117 5.56 19.25 -12.20
C PHE A 117 6.88 19.15 -12.97
N GLY A 118 7.60 20.25 -13.02
CA GLY A 118 8.85 20.38 -13.76
C GLY A 118 9.98 21.02 -12.97
N ARG A 119 9.71 21.50 -11.76
CA ARG A 119 10.69 22.16 -10.90
C ARG A 119 11.02 21.32 -9.66
N GLU A 120 12.21 21.54 -9.11
CA GLU A 120 12.71 20.78 -7.94
C GLU A 120 11.83 20.95 -6.70
N ASP A 121 11.36 22.18 -6.43
CA ASP A 121 10.41 22.48 -5.36
C ASP A 121 9.10 21.71 -5.52
N GLU A 122 8.63 21.52 -6.75
CA GLU A 122 7.42 20.76 -7.05
C GLU A 122 7.61 19.25 -6.83
N PHE A 123 8.79 18.70 -7.13
CA PHE A 123 9.10 17.29 -6.82
C PHE A 123 9.17 17.03 -5.31
N LEU A 124 9.69 17.97 -4.52
CA LEU A 124 9.65 17.89 -3.06
C LEU A 124 8.21 17.92 -2.54
N VAL A 125 7.36 18.76 -3.12
CA VAL A 125 5.92 18.79 -2.82
C VAL A 125 5.26 17.44 -3.13
N ARG A 126 5.52 16.84 -4.29
CA ARG A 126 5.01 15.49 -4.64
C ARG A 126 5.48 14.45 -3.62
N SER A 127 6.76 14.40 -3.32
CA SER A 127 7.34 13.43 -2.39
C SER A 127 6.74 13.53 -0.98
N LEU A 128 6.59 14.76 -0.48
CA LEU A 128 5.95 15.01 0.81
C LEU A 128 4.46 14.64 0.79
N ALA A 129 3.74 14.97 -0.28
CA ALA A 129 2.34 14.60 -0.44
C ALA A 129 2.15 13.07 -0.41
N LEU A 130 3.00 12.31 -1.10
CA LEU A 130 2.98 10.84 -1.06
C LEU A 130 3.25 10.30 0.34
N ARG A 131 4.20 10.89 1.07
CA ARG A 131 4.46 10.51 2.47
C ARG A 131 3.25 10.78 3.37
N LEU A 132 2.61 11.94 3.22
CA LEU A 132 1.39 12.27 3.95
C LEU A 132 0.26 11.29 3.63
N VAL A 133 0.07 10.92 2.37
CA VAL A 133 -0.89 9.88 1.98
C VAL A 133 -0.61 8.57 2.72
N ASN A 134 0.63 8.08 2.71
CA ASN A 134 0.99 6.82 3.37
C ASN A 134 0.74 6.87 4.89
N LEU A 135 1.05 7.98 5.56
CA LEU A 135 0.76 8.17 6.98
C LEU A 135 -0.73 8.07 7.29
N THR A 136 -1.58 8.52 6.37
CA THR A 136 -3.02 8.52 6.59
C THR A 136 -3.69 7.16 6.44
N LEU A 137 -3.04 6.19 5.75
CA LEU A 137 -3.60 4.86 5.48
C LEU A 137 -3.97 4.10 6.76
N GLY A 138 -3.22 4.31 7.85
CA GLY A 138 -3.49 3.69 9.14
C GLY A 138 -4.72 4.27 9.85
N PHE A 139 -5.07 5.53 9.58
CA PHE A 139 -6.10 6.29 10.30
C PHE A 139 -7.43 6.38 9.54
N PHE A 140 -7.39 6.40 8.20
CA PHE A 140 -8.60 6.32 7.40
C PHE A 140 -9.00 4.85 7.25
N GLY A 141 -9.90 4.40 8.11
CA GLY A 141 -10.44 3.04 8.10
C GLY A 141 -11.38 2.81 6.91
N PHE A 142 -11.17 1.66 6.25
CA PHE A 142 -11.96 1.01 5.21
C PHE A 142 -12.43 1.89 4.04
N VAL A 143 -12.20 1.39 2.82
CA VAL A 143 -12.68 1.92 1.54
C VAL A 143 -14.11 2.48 1.67
N GLY A 144 -14.28 3.79 1.45
CA GLY A 144 -15.60 4.41 1.29
C GLY A 144 -15.93 5.64 2.15
N ARG A 145 -15.16 5.95 3.21
CA ARG A 145 -15.46 7.15 4.05
C ARG A 145 -14.94 8.46 3.45
N ILE A 146 -13.81 8.42 2.76
CA ILE A 146 -13.19 9.58 2.12
C ILE A 146 -12.71 9.17 0.73
N LEU A 147 -12.99 10.02 -0.27
CA LEU A 147 -12.59 9.78 -1.64
C LEU A 147 -11.06 9.82 -1.76
N PRO A 148 -10.42 8.88 -2.49
CA PRO A 148 -8.97 8.89 -2.69
C PRO A 148 -8.45 10.20 -3.29
N SER A 149 -9.24 10.85 -4.16
CA SER A 149 -8.93 12.17 -4.73
C SER A 149 -8.90 13.28 -3.68
N ALA A 150 -9.80 13.25 -2.70
CA ALA A 150 -9.84 14.22 -1.61
C ALA A 150 -8.61 14.06 -0.71
N VAL A 151 -8.25 12.82 -0.36
CA VAL A 151 -7.02 12.54 0.42
C VAL A 151 -5.79 13.06 -0.34
N ALA A 152 -5.68 12.77 -1.63
CA ALA A 152 -4.57 13.24 -2.47
C ALA A 152 -4.50 14.76 -2.54
N ALA A 153 -5.63 15.45 -2.77
CA ALA A 153 -5.68 16.90 -2.84
C ALA A 153 -5.32 17.56 -1.50
N SER A 154 -5.83 17.02 -0.39
CA SER A 154 -5.50 17.50 0.96
C SER A 154 -4.02 17.29 1.30
N ALA A 155 -3.45 16.13 0.96
CA ALA A 155 -2.03 15.86 1.14
C ALA A 155 -1.15 16.82 0.33
N LEU A 156 -1.53 17.10 -0.93
CA LEU A 156 -0.82 18.04 -1.78
C LEU A 156 -0.90 19.48 -1.23
N PHE A 157 -2.07 19.90 -0.78
CA PHE A 157 -2.26 21.20 -0.13
C PHE A 157 -1.38 21.33 1.12
N LEU A 158 -1.39 20.34 2.01
CA LEU A 158 -0.55 20.36 3.21
C LEU A 158 0.95 20.35 2.88
N ALA A 159 1.37 19.57 1.89
CA ALA A 159 2.76 19.52 1.45
C ALA A 159 3.26 20.90 0.98
N ARG A 160 2.44 21.62 0.20
CA ARG A 160 2.71 22.99 -0.23
C ARG A 160 2.85 23.95 0.95
N GLN A 161 1.91 23.88 1.89
CA GLN A 161 1.95 24.73 3.09
C GLN A 161 3.19 24.48 3.95
N ILE A 162 3.60 23.21 4.11
CA ILE A 162 4.79 22.84 4.90
C ILE A 162 6.08 23.31 4.23
N LEU A 163 6.16 23.21 2.90
CA LEU A 163 7.34 23.61 2.13
C LEU A 163 7.38 25.11 1.80
N GLY A 164 6.28 25.83 2.01
CA GLY A 164 6.18 27.28 1.78
C GLY A 164 6.08 27.68 0.31
N VAL A 165 5.44 26.84 -0.53
CA VAL A 165 5.38 26.99 -2.00
C VAL A 165 3.95 27.07 -2.54
#